data_AF-A0A8E1WA16-F1
#
_entry.id   AF-A0A8E1WA16-F1
#
_cell.length_a   1.000
_cell.length_b   1.000
_cell.length_c   1.000
_cell.angle_alpha   90.00
_cell.angle_beta   90.00
_cell.angle_gamma   90.00
#
_symmetry.space_group_name_H-M   'P 1'
#
loop_
_entity.id
_entity.type
_entity.pdbx_description
1 polymer ?
#
loop_
_entity_poly.entity_id
_entity_poly.type
_entity_poly.pdbx_seq_one_letter_code
_entity_poly.pdbx_strand_id
1 'polypeptide(L)'
;MPTDEEVRAAAEHLLAAHRGGGAYPSVAALARQFNINRTTFYRHFASIASFMLDAAGQQHADGPKRRRPPRDDDERDQTIRRLRDENTDLRRHVEIYEEHLRMLTTENARLTEQLQHQAGVTELNHRRKP
;
A
#
# COMPACT_ATOMS: atom_id res chain seq x y z
N MET A 1 -12.43 5.39 -35.80
CA MET A 1 -11.53 5.93 -34.76
C MET A 1 -11.62 7.44 -34.85
N PRO A 2 -11.75 8.18 -33.74
CA PRO A 2 -11.80 9.64 -33.78
C PRO A 2 -10.50 10.19 -34.36
N THR A 3 -10.59 11.35 -35.01
CA THR A 3 -9.41 11.99 -35.61
C THR A 3 -8.58 12.70 -34.53
N ASP A 4 -7.29 12.87 -34.77
CA ASP A 4 -6.40 13.63 -33.86
C ASP A 4 -6.93 15.05 -33.59
N GLU A 5 -7.55 15.68 -34.59
CA GLU A 5 -8.14 17.02 -34.47
C GLU A 5 -9.37 17.03 -33.56
N GLU A 6 -10.26 16.05 -33.67
CA GLU A 6 -11.42 15.89 -32.80
C GLU A 6 -11.01 15.67 -31.33
N VAL A 7 -9.99 14.83 -31.12
CA VAL A 7 -9.49 14.53 -29.77
C VAL A 7 -8.77 15.75 -29.17
N ARG A 8 -8.05 16.52 -29.99
CA ARG A 8 -7.39 17.76 -29.56
C ARG A 8 -8.41 18.84 -29.18
N ALA A 9 -9.43 19.06 -30.02
CA ALA A 9 -10.50 20.02 -29.73
C ALA A 9 -11.25 19.66 -28.44
N ALA A 10 -11.53 18.37 -28.23
CA ALA A 10 -12.12 17.89 -26.98
C ALA A 10 -11.20 18.10 -25.78
N ALA A 11 -9.89 17.89 -25.91
CA ALA A 11 -8.92 18.15 -24.86
C ALA A 11 -8.87 19.64 -24.47
N GLU A 12 -8.87 20.53 -25.47
CA GLU A 12 -8.88 21.99 -25.27
C GLU A 12 -10.17 22.46 -24.60
N HIS A 13 -11.32 21.95 -25.03
CA HIS A 13 -12.61 22.25 -24.41
C HIS A 13 -12.65 21.80 -22.94
N LEU A 14 -12.09 20.63 -22.64
CA LEU A 14 -12.02 20.09 -21.29
C LEU A 14 -11.07 20.92 -20.39
N LEU A 15 -9.94 21.35 -20.93
CA LEU A 15 -9.03 22.28 -20.25
C LEU A 15 -9.68 23.66 -20.00
N ALA A 16 -10.41 24.19 -20.97
CA ALA A 16 -11.13 25.46 -20.83
C ALA A 16 -12.27 25.38 -19.80
N ALA A 17 -13.05 24.29 -19.83
CA ALA A 17 -14.11 24.03 -18.85
C ALA A 17 -13.56 23.96 -17.42
N HIS A 18 -12.37 23.36 -17.23
CA HIS A 18 -11.73 23.33 -15.92
C HIS A 18 -11.30 24.72 -15.42
N ARG A 19 -10.77 25.58 -16.31
CA ARG A 19 -10.44 26.97 -15.95
C ARG A 19 -11.67 27.75 -15.47
N GLY A 20 -12.85 27.44 -16.00
CA GLY A 20 -14.14 27.98 -15.55
C GLY A 20 -14.67 27.38 -14.24
N GLY A 21 -13.92 26.52 -13.55
CA GLY A 21 -14.34 25.85 -12.32
C GLY A 21 -14.97 24.46 -12.52
N GLY A 22 -14.91 23.92 -13.75
CA GLY A 22 -15.43 22.59 -14.09
C GLY A 22 -14.56 21.42 -13.59
N ALA A 23 -14.98 20.20 -13.96
CA ALA A 23 -14.33 18.96 -13.56
C ALA A 23 -12.85 18.88 -13.98
N TYR A 24 -12.06 18.07 -13.23
CA TYR A 24 -10.62 17.96 -13.43
C TYR A 24 -10.23 17.36 -14.80
N PRO A 25 -9.32 18.00 -15.54
CA PRO A 25 -8.93 17.57 -16.87
C PRO A 25 -7.97 16.41 -16.79
N SER A 26 -8.45 15.22 -17.15
CA SER A 26 -7.65 14.00 -17.14
C SER A 26 -7.78 13.24 -18.45
N VAL A 27 -6.70 12.58 -18.83
CA VAL A 27 -6.65 11.66 -19.99
C VAL A 27 -7.74 10.59 -19.88
N ALA A 28 -8.11 10.17 -18.67
CA ALA A 28 -9.19 9.23 -18.46
C ALA A 28 -10.58 9.80 -18.78
N ALA A 29 -10.84 11.08 -18.46
CA ALA A 29 -12.08 11.75 -18.82
C ALA A 29 -12.20 11.91 -20.35
N LEU A 30 -11.09 12.27 -21.00
CA LEU A 30 -11.03 12.39 -22.46
C LEU A 30 -11.24 11.02 -23.15
N ALA A 31 -10.59 9.96 -22.68
CA ALA A 31 -10.76 8.62 -23.22
C ALA A 31 -12.20 8.09 -23.07
N ARG A 32 -12.87 8.41 -21.95
CA ARG A 32 -14.30 8.08 -21.73
C ARG A 32 -15.23 8.77 -22.71
N GLN A 33 -14.95 10.03 -23.09
CA GLN A 33 -15.75 10.79 -24.04
C GLN A 33 -15.83 10.10 -25.42
N PHE A 34 -14.76 9.40 -25.81
CA PHE A 34 -14.70 8.66 -27.07
C PHE A 34 -14.98 7.16 -26.91
N ASN A 35 -15.32 6.70 -25.70
CA ASN A 35 -15.51 5.29 -25.36
C ASN A 35 -14.30 4.40 -25.71
N ILE A 36 -13.08 4.91 -25.50
CA ILE A 36 -11.82 4.20 -25.79
C ILE A 36 -11.15 3.82 -24.48
N ASN A 37 -10.58 2.61 -24.42
CA ASN A 37 -9.76 2.21 -23.28
C ASN A 37 -8.50 3.10 -23.18
N ARG A 38 -8.11 3.43 -21.96
CA ARG A 38 -6.95 4.26 -21.64
C ARG A 38 -5.65 3.75 -22.28
N THR A 39 -5.44 2.43 -22.34
CA THR A 39 -4.26 1.83 -23.00
C THR A 39 -4.24 2.13 -24.49
N THR A 40 -5.39 1.99 -25.15
CA THR A 40 -5.56 2.29 -26.58
C THR A 40 -5.41 3.80 -26.82
N PHE A 41 -5.93 4.63 -25.92
CA PHE A 41 -5.78 6.07 -25.99
C PHE A 41 -4.32 6.51 -25.93
N TYR A 42 -3.52 5.99 -24.99
CA TYR A 42 -2.09 6.29 -24.91
C TYR A 42 -1.31 5.82 -26.14
N ARG A 43 -1.75 4.74 -26.80
CA ARG A 43 -1.08 4.20 -27.99
C ARG A 43 -1.32 5.07 -29.23
N HIS A 44 -2.53 5.59 -29.40
CA HIS A 44 -2.91 6.33 -30.61
C HIS A 44 -2.81 7.86 -30.45
N PHE A 45 -2.99 8.39 -29.24
CA PHE A 45 -3.05 9.82 -28.95
C PHE A 45 -1.99 10.23 -27.91
N ALA A 46 -0.79 9.67 -28.00
CA ALA A 46 0.30 9.90 -27.04
C ALA A 46 0.65 11.40 -26.92
N SER A 47 0.69 12.12 -28.04
CA SER A 47 1.00 13.56 -28.10
C SER A 47 -0.07 14.42 -27.41
N ILE A 48 -1.33 14.02 -27.49
CA ILE A 48 -2.44 14.72 -26.84
C ILE A 48 -2.47 14.39 -25.35
N ALA A 49 -2.13 13.14 -24.99
CA ALA A 49 -2.01 12.73 -23.59
C ALA A 49 -0.88 13.47 -22.86
N SER A 50 0.29 13.66 -23.49
CA SER A 50 1.37 14.47 -22.92
C SER A 50 0.98 15.94 -22.78
N PHE A 51 0.36 16.52 -23.82
CA PHE A 51 -0.15 17.89 -23.77
C PHE A 51 -1.13 18.12 -22.60
N MET A 52 -2.05 17.19 -22.36
CA MET A 52 -2.97 17.28 -21.22
C MET A 52 -2.26 17.19 -19.86
N LEU A 53 -1.22 16.36 -19.75
CA LEU A 53 -0.45 16.23 -18.52
C LEU A 53 0.37 17.49 -18.24
N ASP A 54 1.00 18.05 -19.26
CA ASP A 54 1.77 19.30 -19.15
C ASP A 54 0.87 20.48 -18.80
N ALA A 55 -0.28 20.61 -19.48
CA ALA A 55 -1.27 21.65 -19.22
C ALA A 55 -1.87 21.54 -17.80
N ALA A 56 -2.09 20.32 -17.30
CA ALA A 56 -2.51 20.10 -15.92
C ALA A 56 -1.39 20.43 -14.92
N GLY A 57 -0.14 20.10 -15.23
CA GLY A 57 1.03 20.38 -14.39
C GLY A 57 1.32 21.87 -14.22
N GLN A 58 1.24 22.65 -15.30
CA GLN A 58 1.43 24.10 -15.26
C GLN A 58 0.35 24.82 -14.43
N GLN A 59 -0.89 24.34 -14.43
CA GLN A 59 -1.97 24.92 -13.63
C GLN A 59 -1.83 24.67 -12.12
N HIS A 60 -1.10 23.62 -11.71
CA HIS A 60 -0.76 23.39 -10.30
C HIS A 60 0.38 24.29 -9.80
N ALA A 61 1.11 24.97 -10.68
CA ALA A 61 2.15 25.92 -10.31
C ALA A 61 1.59 27.31 -9.93
N ASP A 62 0.50 27.75 -10.58
CA ASP A 62 -0.06 29.11 -10.42
C ASP A 62 -1.36 29.20 -9.59
N GLY A 63 -1.89 28.08 -9.10
CA GLY A 63 -3.12 28.06 -8.28
C GLY A 63 -2.83 27.74 -6.81
N PRO A 64 -3.59 28.30 -5.83
CA PRO A 64 -3.52 27.82 -4.46
C PRO A 64 -3.87 26.33 -4.48
N LYS A 65 -2.94 25.47 -4.02
CA LYS A 65 -3.13 24.02 -3.90
C LYS A 65 -4.47 23.74 -3.23
N ARG A 66 -5.51 23.53 -4.03
CA ARG A 66 -6.80 23.02 -3.55
C ARG A 66 -6.51 21.62 -3.10
N ARG A 67 -6.40 21.44 -1.78
CA ARG A 67 -6.35 20.14 -1.13
C ARG A 67 -7.49 19.33 -1.72
N ARG A 68 -7.17 18.30 -2.52
CA ARG A 68 -8.17 17.31 -2.90
C ARG A 68 -8.78 16.81 -1.59
N PRO A 69 -10.11 16.72 -1.45
CA PRO A 69 -10.67 15.99 -0.33
C PRO A 69 -10.06 14.59 -0.34
N PRO A 70 -9.63 14.04 0.81
CA PRO A 70 -9.10 12.68 0.86
C PRO A 70 -10.11 11.77 0.18
N ARG A 71 -9.68 11.00 -0.84
CA ARG A 71 -10.56 9.95 -1.35
C ARG A 71 -10.64 8.89 -0.26
N ASP A 72 -11.81 8.30 -0.03
CA ASP A 72 -11.98 7.14 0.87
C ASP A 72 -10.95 6.02 0.58
N ASP A 73 -10.49 5.92 -0.68
CA ASP A 73 -9.43 5.01 -1.11
C ASP A 73 -8.09 5.30 -0.41
N ASP A 74 -7.75 6.57 -0.15
CA ASP A 74 -6.50 6.96 0.53
C ASP A 74 -6.53 6.56 2.02
N GLU A 75 -7.69 6.63 2.69
CA GLU A 75 -7.85 6.19 4.08
C GLU A 75 -7.82 4.66 4.20
N ARG A 76 -8.45 3.96 3.25
CA ARG A 76 -8.39 2.49 3.16
C ARG A 76 -6.96 2.02 2.92
N ASP A 77 -6.22 2.63 2.00
CA ASP A 77 -4.84 2.28 1.71
C ASP A 77 -3.91 2.56 2.91
N GLN A 78 -4.12 3.67 3.62
CA GLN A 78 -3.41 3.95 4.87
C GLN A 78 -3.72 2.92 5.96
N THR A 79 -4.98 2.52 6.09
CA THR A 79 -5.41 1.50 7.04
C THR A 79 -4.79 0.14 6.72
N ILE A 80 -4.80 -0.27 5.45
CA ILE A 80 -4.20 -1.54 5.02
C ILE A 80 -2.69 -1.54 5.27
N ARG A 81 -1.99 -0.44 5.01
CA ARG A 81 -0.55 -0.32 5.30
C ARG A 81 -0.28 -0.46 6.80
N ARG A 82 -1.01 0.29 7.63
CA ARG A 82 -0.90 0.20 9.09
C ARG A 82 -1.13 -1.22 9.59
N LEU A 83 -2.17 -1.89 9.11
CA LEU A 83 -2.48 -3.27 9.50
C LEU A 83 -1.39 -4.26 9.08
N ARG A 84 -0.73 -4.05 7.93
CA ARG A 84 0.39 -4.90 7.48
C ARG A 84 1.64 -4.69 8.33
N ASP A 85 1.92 -3.46 8.69
CA ASP A 85 3.06 -3.12 9.56
C ASP A 85 2.83 -3.71 10.95
N GLU A 86 1.64 -3.51 11.51
CA GLU A 86 1.25 -4.07 12.81
C GLU A 86 1.27 -5.61 12.81
N ASN A 87 0.81 -6.26 11.73
CA ASN A 87 0.89 -7.73 11.63
C ASN A 87 2.34 -8.22 11.59
N THR A 88 3.23 -7.47 10.92
CA THR A 88 4.65 -7.80 10.82
C THR A 88 5.33 -7.67 12.19
N ASP A 89 5.05 -6.60 12.91
CA ASP A 89 5.56 -6.37 14.26
C ASP A 89 5.05 -7.42 15.25
N LEU A 90 3.76 -7.75 15.19
CA LEU A 90 3.18 -8.81 16.02
C LEU A 90 3.84 -10.17 15.77
N ARG A 91 4.08 -10.54 14.50
CA ARG A 91 4.78 -11.79 14.16
C ARG A 91 6.20 -11.81 14.70
N ARG A 92 6.93 -10.70 14.57
CA ARG A 92 8.28 -10.56 15.14
C ARG A 92 8.26 -10.72 16.66
N HIS A 93 7.28 -10.14 17.34
CA HIS A 93 7.14 -10.29 18.79
C HIS A 93 6.85 -11.73 19.20
N VAL A 94 5.98 -12.43 18.47
CA VAL A 94 5.69 -13.85 18.72
C VAL A 94 6.96 -14.68 18.61
N GLU A 95 7.75 -14.50 17.54
CA GLU A 95 9.02 -15.23 17.34
C GLU A 95 10.01 -14.98 18.49
N ILE A 96 10.17 -13.72 18.93
CA ILE A 96 11.02 -13.38 20.07
C ILE A 96 10.52 -14.05 21.36
N TYR A 97 9.21 -14.00 21.63
CA TYR A 97 8.65 -14.59 22.84
C TYR A 97 8.72 -16.11 22.84
N GLU A 98 8.55 -16.75 21.69
CA GLU A 98 8.76 -18.19 21.55
C GLU A 98 10.19 -18.59 21.92
N GLU A 99 11.19 -17.84 21.46
CA GLU A 99 12.58 -18.11 21.80
C GLU A 99 12.87 -17.87 23.29
N HIS A 100 12.34 -16.81 23.86
CA HIS A 100 12.46 -16.55 25.31
C HIS A 100 11.81 -17.67 26.14
N LEU A 101 10.66 -18.19 25.73
CA LEU A 101 10.01 -19.31 26.39
C LEU A 101 10.86 -20.58 26.30
N ARG A 102 11.49 -20.86 25.16
CA ARG A 102 12.42 -22.00 25.02
C ARG A 102 13.61 -21.87 25.96
N MET A 103 14.25 -20.69 25.98
CA MET A 103 15.37 -20.41 26.88
C MET A 103 14.97 -20.61 28.36
N LEU A 104 13.87 -19.99 28.79
CA LEU A 104 13.36 -20.14 30.16
C LEU A 104 13.02 -21.59 30.51
N THR A 105 12.47 -22.35 29.56
CA THR A 105 12.16 -23.77 29.77
C THR A 105 13.43 -24.58 30.00
N THR A 106 14.46 -24.36 29.19
CA THR A 106 15.76 -25.02 29.35
C THR A 106 16.46 -24.63 30.65
N GLU A 107 16.44 -23.33 31.01
CA GLU A 107 17.00 -22.85 32.27
C GLU A 107 16.27 -23.42 33.48
N ASN A 108 14.93 -23.50 33.42
CA ASN A 108 14.13 -24.07 34.49
C ASN A 108 14.42 -25.57 34.68
N ALA A 109 14.51 -26.34 33.59
CA ALA A 109 14.89 -27.74 33.65
C ALA A 109 16.28 -27.92 34.31
N ARG A 110 17.27 -27.13 33.88
CA ARG A 110 18.61 -27.15 34.46
C ARG A 110 18.62 -26.78 35.95
N LEU A 111 17.89 -25.75 36.35
CA LEU A 111 17.80 -25.34 37.76
C LEU A 111 17.12 -26.42 38.61
N THR A 112 16.10 -27.07 38.05
CA THR A 112 15.41 -28.19 38.71
C THR A 112 16.35 -29.37 38.92
N GLU A 113 17.14 -29.75 37.91
CA GLU A 113 18.17 -30.79 38.04
C GLU A 113 19.24 -30.43 39.09
N GLN A 114 19.69 -29.18 39.12
CA GLN A 114 20.66 -28.70 40.11
C GLN A 114 20.09 -28.79 41.55
N LEU A 115 18.84 -28.39 41.74
CA LEU A 115 18.16 -28.49 43.04
C LEU A 115 17.95 -29.94 43.45
N GLN A 116 17.54 -30.82 42.53
CA GLN A 116 17.40 -32.25 42.79
C GLN A 116 18.72 -32.90 43.19
N HIS A 117 19.81 -32.57 42.49
CA HIS A 117 21.15 -33.04 42.84
C HIS A 117 21.59 -32.53 44.22
N GLN A 118 21.36 -31.26 44.55
CA GLN A 118 21.69 -30.70 45.87
C GLN A 118 20.84 -31.31 47.00
N ALA A 119 19.58 -31.62 46.72
CA ALA A 119 18.66 -32.26 47.67
C ALA A 119 18.87 -33.77 47.81
N GLY A 120 19.75 -34.38 47.01
CA GLY A 120 19.98 -35.83 47.00
C GLY A 120 18.79 -36.65 46.48
N VAL A 121 17.86 -36.01 45.74
CA VAL A 121 16.66 -36.65 45.20
C VAL A 121 16.94 -37.06 43.76
N THR A 122 17.15 -38.36 43.52
CA THR A 122 17.18 -38.93 42.17
C THR A 122 15.79 -39.37 41.72
N GLU A 123 15.26 -38.77 40.65
CA GLU A 123 13.99 -39.22 40.06
C GLU A 123 14.10 -40.64 39.48
N LEU A 124 13.27 -41.55 39.99
CA LEU A 124 13.27 -42.97 39.60
C LEU A 124 12.59 -43.24 38.24
N ASN A 125 12.00 -42.22 37.61
CA ASN A 125 11.20 -42.38 36.39
C ASN A 125 12.03 -42.72 35.14
N HIS A 126 13.36 -42.55 35.18
CA HIS A 126 14.24 -42.85 34.04
C HIS A 126 14.65 -44.34 33.93
N ARG A 127 14.32 -45.19 34.91
CA ARG A 127 14.75 -46.61 34.94
C ARG A 127 13.73 -47.58 34.34
N ARG A 128 12.79 -47.10 33.53
CA ARG A 128 11.85 -47.98 32.81
C ARG A 128 12.21 -48.08 31.34
N LYS A 129 13.00 -49.10 31.00
CA LYS A 129 12.92 -49.85 29.74
C LYS A 129 13.56 -51.23 29.90
N PRO A 130 13.23 -52.21 29.03
CA PRO A 130 12.40 -52.12 27.82
C PRO A 130 10.89 -52.31 28.06
#